data_AF-A0A936BQB9-F1
#
_entry.id   AF-A0A936BQB9-F1
#
_cell.length_a   1.000
_cell.length_b   1.000
_cell.length_c   1.000
_cell.angle_alpha   90.00
_cell.angle_beta   90.00
_cell.angle_gamma   90.00
#
_symmetry.space_group_name_H-M   'P 1'
#
loop_
_entity.id
_entity.type
_entity.pdbx_description
1 polymer ?
#
loop_
_entity_poly.entity_id
_entity_poly.type
_entity_poly.pdbx_seq_one_letter_code
_entity_poly.pdbx_strand_id
1 'polypeptide(L)' 'MIGVRSSQGPNGEDAVAEETRQAFVAKSPELFTYDLDGNLTSDGRWTYGWDAENRLTLMETL' A
#
# COMPACT_ATOMS: atom_id res chain seq x y z
N MET A 1 16.05 -23.76 29.11
CA MET A 1 14.91 -22.85 29.43
C MET A 1 14.55 -22.09 28.16
N ILE A 2 13.27 -21.71 28.00
CA ILE A 2 12.51 -21.27 26.79
C ILE A 2 11.80 -22.49 26.19
N GLY A 3 10.47 -22.69 26.27
CA GLY A 3 9.34 -21.88 26.73
C GLY A 3 8.13 -22.28 25.88
N VAL A 4 7.34 -23.26 26.33
CA VAL A 4 6.17 -23.80 25.61
C VAL A 4 5.01 -22.80 25.67
N ARG A 5 4.42 -22.44 24.52
CA ARG A 5 3.01 -22.04 24.46
C ARG A 5 2.25 -22.97 23.51
N SER A 6 1.49 -23.86 24.13
CA SER A 6 0.50 -24.70 23.50
C SER A 6 -0.82 -23.96 23.51
N SER A 7 -1.41 -23.78 22.33
CA SER A 7 -2.86 -23.73 22.18
C SER A 7 -3.21 -24.39 20.84
N GLN A 8 -2.72 -25.61 20.65
CA GLN A 8 -3.18 -26.47 19.57
C GLN A 8 -4.54 -27.03 19.97
N GLY A 9 -5.50 -27.00 19.05
CA GLY A 9 -6.77 -27.72 19.20
C GLY A 9 -6.52 -29.20 19.49
N PRO A 10 -7.56 -29.97 19.88
CA PRO A 10 -7.42 -31.37 20.29
C PRO A 10 -6.74 -32.30 19.26
N ASN A 11 -6.41 -31.84 18.05
CA ASN A 11 -5.66 -32.58 17.03
C ASN A 11 -4.52 -31.79 16.34
N GLY A 12 -3.94 -30.76 16.96
CA GLY A 12 -2.73 -30.13 16.39
C GLY A 12 -2.99 -29.15 15.25
N GLU A 13 -4.18 -28.54 15.21
CA GLU A 13 -4.51 -27.49 14.24
C GLU A 13 -4.22 -26.10 14.85
N ASP A 14 -3.20 -25.42 14.34
CA ASP A 14 -2.99 -23.99 14.58
C ASP A 14 -4.20 -23.23 14.03
N ALA A 15 -5.03 -22.69 14.92
CA ALA A 15 -6.15 -21.82 14.54
C ALA A 15 -5.60 -20.48 14.04
N VAL A 16 -5.28 -20.42 12.75
CA VAL A 16 -4.96 -19.18 12.04
C VAL A 16 -6.27 -18.42 11.92
N ALA A 17 -6.49 -17.43 12.79
CA ALA A 17 -7.59 -16.48 12.61
C ALA A 17 -7.31 -15.64 11.36
N GLU A 18 -7.94 -16.01 10.25
CA GLU A 18 -7.82 -15.30 8.98
C GLU A 18 -8.81 -14.12 8.98
N GLU A 19 -8.30 -12.91 9.23
CA GLU A 19 -9.11 -11.69 9.13
C GLU A 19 -9.14 -11.22 7.67
N THR A 20 -10.15 -11.65 6.91
CA THR A 20 -10.34 -11.21 5.53
C THR A 20 -10.87 -9.77 5.49
N ARG A 21 -9.98 -8.78 5.40
CA ARG A 21 -10.35 -7.40 5.07
C ARG A 21 -10.56 -7.28 3.56
N GLN A 22 -11.78 -6.91 3.14
CA GLN A 22 -12.05 -6.60 1.73
C GLN A 22 -11.44 -5.24 1.39
N ALA A 23 -10.28 -5.23 0.75
CA ALA A 23 -9.71 -4.03 0.14
C ALA A 23 -10.30 -3.87 -1.27
N PHE A 24 -10.87 -2.70 -1.57
CA PHE A 24 -11.22 -2.37 -2.94
C PHE A 24 -9.92 -2.25 -3.75
N VAL A 25 -9.68 -3.22 -4.64
CA VAL A 25 -8.58 -3.16 -5.60
C VAL A 25 -9.17 -2.77 -6.94
N ALA A 26 -8.88 -1.55 -7.39
CA ALA A 26 -9.30 -1.10 -8.72
C ALA A 26 -8.77 -2.09 -9.77
N LYS A 27 -9.65 -2.56 -10.67
CA LYS A 27 -9.31 -3.55 -11.71
C LYS A 27 -8.32 -2.99 -12.75
N SER A 28 -8.27 -1.67 -12.88
CA SER A 28 -7.36 -0.95 -13.76
C SER A 28 -6.19 -0.45 -12.92
N PRO A 29 -4.92 -0.70 -13.32
CA PRO A 29 -3.80 -0.05 -12.66
C PRO A 29 -3.97 1.46 -12.82
N GLU A 30 -4.04 2.18 -11.70
CA GLU A 30 -3.96 3.63 -11.71
C GLU A 30 -2.64 4.01 -12.41
N LEU A 31 -2.69 4.91 -13.38
CA LEU A 31 -1.53 5.25 -14.20
C LEU A 31 -0.60 6.16 -13.41
N PHE A 32 0.60 5.67 -13.10
CA PHE A 32 1.66 6.47 -12.48
C PHE A 32 2.49 7.14 -13.56
N THR A 33 2.53 8.47 -13.57
CA THR A 33 3.36 9.26 -14.49
C THR A 33 4.48 9.95 -13.73
N TYR A 34 5.64 10.07 -14.36
CA TYR A 34 6.81 10.69 -13.77
C TYR A 34 7.38 11.77 -14.69
N ASP A 35 7.99 12.80 -14.11
CA ASP A 35 8.80 13.74 -14.88
C ASP A 35 10.19 13.15 -15.20
N LEU A 36 11.03 13.90 -15.92
CA LEU A 36 12.35 13.44 -16.38
C LEU A 36 13.35 13.17 -15.25
N ASP A 37 13.21 13.86 -14.13
CA ASP A 37 13.99 13.67 -12.91
C ASP A 37 13.43 12.53 -12.03
N GLY A 38 12.27 11.98 -12.41
CA GLY A 38 11.68 10.79 -11.78
C GLY A 38 10.71 11.10 -10.65
N ASN A 39 10.24 12.35 -10.49
CA ASN A 39 9.20 12.63 -9.51
C ASN A 39 7.82 12.25 -10.04
N LEU A 40 6.97 11.76 -9.13
CA LEU A 40 5.60 11.38 -9.44
C LEU A 40 4.79 12.63 -9.80
N THR A 41 4.25 12.69 -11.01
CA THR A 41 3.41 13.80 -11.49
C THR A 41 1.92 13.46 -11.49
N SER A 42 1.56 12.18 -11.54
CA SER A 42 0.18 11.72 -11.32
C SER A 42 0.15 10.27 -10.88
N ASP A 43 -0.75 9.92 -9.97
CA ASP A 43 -1.05 8.55 -9.53
C ASP A 43 -2.41 8.05 -10.04
N GLY A 44 -3.03 8.71 -11.03
CA GLY A 44 -4.35 8.36 -11.54
C GLY A 44 -5.53 8.88 -10.71
N ARG A 45 -5.26 9.46 -9.53
CA ARG A 45 -6.25 10.17 -8.71
C ARG A 45 -5.87 11.63 -8.47
N TRP A 46 -4.59 11.91 -8.34
CA TRP A 46 -4.07 13.23 -8.07
C TRP A 46 -3.05 13.63 -9.14
N THR A 47 -2.87 14.95 -9.27
CA THR A 47 -1.77 15.58 -10.00
C THR A 47 -0.87 16.29 -9.01
N TYR A 48 0.44 16.13 -9.23
CA TYR A 48 1.49 16.62 -8.34
C TYR A 48 2.40 17.60 -9.08
N GLY A 49 2.68 18.73 -8.45
CA GLY A 49 3.63 19.74 -8.93
C GLY A 49 4.87 19.82 -8.06
N TRP A 50 6.04 19.91 -8.68
CA TRP A 50 7.34 19.98 -8.01
C TRP A 50 8.05 21.29 -8.33
N ASP A 51 8.77 21.86 -7.37
CA ASP A 51 9.69 22.97 -7.64
C ASP A 51 11.06 22.48 -8.17
N ALA A 52 11.87 23.41 -8.66
CA ALA A 52 13.16 23.12 -9.28
C ALA A 52 14.20 22.46 -8.34
N GLU A 53 13.98 22.50 -7.04
CA GLU A 53 14.77 21.83 -6.00
C GLU A 53 14.19 20.46 -5.61
N ASN A 54 13.29 19.89 -6.43
CA ASN A 54 12.74 18.55 -6.25
C ASN A 54 11.85 18.40 -5.00
N ARG A 55 11.08 19.43 -4.67
CA ARG A 55 10.12 19.41 -3.55
C ARG A 55 8.69 19.54 -4.05
N LEU A 56 7.77 18.79 -3.45
CA LEU A 56 6.37 18.85 -3.77
C LEU A 56 5.79 20.20 -3.34
N THR A 57 5.21 20.93 -4.28
CA THR A 57 4.60 22.25 -4.04
C THR A 57 3.10 22.27 -4.33
N LEU A 58 2.57 21.28 -5.06
CA LEU A 58 1.16 21.24 -5.43
C LEU A 58 0.63 19.80 -5.44
N MET A 59 -0.62 19.64 -4.99
CA MET A 59 -1.40 18.41 -5.07
C MET A 59 -2.85 18.77 -5.35
N GLU A 60 -3.40 18.30 -6.46
CA GLU A 60 -4.79 18.56 -6.88
C GLU A 60 -5.49 17.28 -7.34
N THR A 61 -6.81 17.21 -7.15
CA THR A 61 -7.60 16.08 -7.67
C THR A 61 -7.71 16.19 -9.19
N LEU A 62 -7.59 15.07 -9.89
CA LEU A 62 -8.01 14.98 -11.29
C LEU A 62 -9.52 15.17 -11.46
#